data_AF-A0A373G8F0-F1
#
_entry.id   AF-A0A373G8F0-F1
#
_cell.length_a   1.000
_cell.length_b   1.000
_cell.length_c   1.000
_cell.angle_alpha   90.00
_cell.angle_beta   90.00
_cell.angle_gamma   90.00
#
_symmetry.space_group_name_H-M   'P 1'
#
loop_
_entity.id
_entity.type
_entity.pdbx_description
1 polymer ?
#
loop_
_entity_poly.entity_id
_entity_poly.type
_entity_poly.pdbx_seq_one_letter_code
_entity_poly.pdbx_strand_id
1 'polypeptide(L)'
;MKKRFFLLNICWAFISILNATQHRQAENPLVISTAEDLKAFAKSVNSGNSYQGKVVKLSADIWLNDTVGWQKWNRQTKMKSWTPIGIPRAPFEGTFDGDGHFIAGLFAKTGSETFSQGLFGFLKRATVKNVHIRFSHFISYDYVGALAGYISYNTQIHNCSNEGTIEAERNFSGGLVGFSSGQNRIISCSNYGRVYGHRCVGGIVGYFEGGSVYNTFNRGEIIGRYEHVGGIIGEFSEPYQKTVKETGLKELPNDTVANCYNTGRIIARDVAGGIAGHVNLHPIEITTWKVVFANNYNTGQIRTTYPPVTDGLVGVYAYFAIPETQVIPTIDRINRDGGPCFWSEESCRVKDIKKPRFESEKIRSESWNKIMYGVMKIPESFRYFTDNEMKQQSFVDLLNKWVDKKDIFSRWSLDKEGVNKGFPVFCN
;
A
#
# COMPACT_ATOMS: atom_id res chain seq x y z
N MET A 1 -24.03 -51.88 -45.80
CA MET A 1 -23.79 -50.67 -44.97
C MET A 1 -22.56 -50.80 -44.05
N LYS A 2 -21.44 -51.34 -44.56
CA LYS A 2 -20.15 -51.37 -43.85
C LYS A 2 -19.13 -50.67 -44.74
N LYS A 3 -18.96 -49.35 -44.59
CA LYS A 3 -17.83 -48.55 -45.12
C LYS A 3 -17.86 -47.04 -44.79
N ARG A 4 -18.72 -46.57 -43.88
CA ARG A 4 -18.82 -45.13 -43.53
C ARG A 4 -18.42 -44.75 -42.09
N PHE A 5 -17.99 -45.70 -41.26
CA PHE A 5 -17.69 -45.43 -39.84
C PHE A 5 -16.21 -45.33 -39.47
N PHE A 6 -15.28 -45.48 -40.43
CA PHE A 6 -13.84 -45.49 -40.12
C PHE A 6 -13.08 -44.19 -40.47
N LEU A 7 -13.74 -43.21 -41.08
CA LEU A 7 -13.11 -41.93 -41.46
C LEU A 7 -13.41 -40.77 -40.50
N LEU A 8 -14.38 -40.90 -39.58
CA LEU A 8 -14.72 -39.81 -38.65
C LEU A 8 -13.87 -39.78 -37.37
N ASN A 9 -13.32 -40.92 -36.93
CA ASN A 9 -12.52 -40.98 -35.69
C ASN A 9 -11.07 -40.51 -35.86
N ILE A 10 -10.53 -40.50 -37.08
CA ILE A 10 -9.17 -40.01 -37.34
C ILE A 10 -9.15 -38.47 -37.36
N CYS A 11 -10.22 -37.81 -37.83
CA CYS A 11 -10.32 -36.35 -37.78
C CYS A 11 -10.50 -35.81 -36.35
N TRP A 12 -11.17 -36.54 -35.45
CA TRP A 12 -11.32 -36.09 -34.05
C TRP A 12 -10.03 -36.27 -33.24
N ALA A 13 -9.22 -37.29 -33.53
CA ALA A 13 -7.89 -37.45 -32.93
C ALA A 13 -6.90 -36.39 -33.44
N PHE A 14 -6.98 -35.99 -34.72
CA PHE A 14 -6.13 -34.90 -35.24
C PHE A 14 -6.57 -33.51 -34.77
N ILE A 15 -7.87 -33.28 -34.52
CA ILE A 15 -8.38 -32.02 -33.96
C ILE A 15 -8.12 -31.92 -32.44
N SER A 16 -8.13 -33.03 -31.71
CA SER A 16 -7.76 -33.04 -30.28
C SER A 16 -6.26 -32.90 -30.05
N ILE A 17 -5.42 -33.31 -31.01
CA ILE A 17 -3.98 -33.08 -30.97
C ILE A 17 -3.62 -31.65 -31.46
N LEU A 18 -4.35 -31.07 -32.42
CA LEU A 18 -4.13 -29.66 -32.82
C LEU A 18 -4.53 -28.64 -31.75
N ASN A 19 -5.50 -28.95 -30.88
CA ASN A 19 -5.92 -28.06 -29.79
C ASN A 19 -5.16 -28.27 -28.47
N ALA A 20 -4.27 -29.27 -28.39
CA ALA A 20 -3.41 -29.51 -27.22
C ALA A 20 -1.95 -29.03 -27.43
N THR A 21 -1.60 -28.59 -28.64
CA THR A 21 -0.30 -27.98 -28.96
C THR A 21 -0.46 -26.63 -29.66
N GLN A 22 -1.43 -25.82 -29.25
CA GLN A 22 -1.15 -24.39 -29.22
C GLN A 22 -0.24 -24.19 -27.99
N HIS A 23 1.04 -24.51 -28.18
CA HIS A 23 2.08 -23.96 -27.33
C HIS A 23 1.70 -22.49 -27.13
N ARG A 24 1.39 -22.10 -25.88
CA ARG A 24 1.80 -20.75 -25.47
C ARG A 24 3.29 -20.79 -25.74
N GLN A 25 3.72 -20.32 -26.91
CA GLN A 25 5.06 -19.79 -27.03
C GLN A 25 5.13 -18.84 -25.86
N ALA A 26 5.90 -19.20 -24.84
CA ALA A 26 6.35 -18.24 -23.88
C ALA A 26 7.05 -17.20 -24.76
N GLU A 27 6.35 -16.10 -25.08
CA GLU A 27 7.01 -14.96 -25.69
C GLU A 27 8.22 -14.69 -24.81
N ASN A 28 9.41 -14.72 -25.42
CA ASN A 28 10.63 -14.45 -24.67
C ASN A 28 10.42 -13.10 -23.96
N PRO A 29 10.64 -13.06 -22.62
CA PRO A 29 10.39 -11.84 -21.87
C PRO A 29 11.22 -10.71 -22.46
N LEU A 30 10.66 -9.50 -22.51
CA LEU A 30 11.46 -8.32 -22.84
C LEU A 30 12.46 -8.12 -21.70
N VAL A 31 13.75 -8.18 -22.02
CA VAL A 31 14.82 -8.02 -21.02
C VAL A 31 15.32 -6.58 -21.01
N ILE A 32 15.42 -5.99 -19.82
CA ILE A 32 16.00 -4.68 -19.55
C ILE A 32 17.31 -4.91 -18.80
N SER A 33 18.40 -4.38 -19.34
CA SER A 33 19.75 -4.54 -18.78
C SER A 33 20.44 -3.19 -18.49
N THR A 34 19.93 -2.10 -19.08
CA THR A 34 20.53 -0.77 -18.96
C THR A 34 19.47 0.31 -18.67
N ALA A 35 19.94 1.49 -18.26
CA ALA A 35 19.08 2.66 -18.07
C ALA A 35 18.44 3.12 -19.39
N GLU A 36 19.14 2.94 -20.51
CA GLU A 36 18.67 3.23 -21.86
C GLU A 36 17.53 2.30 -22.26
N ASP A 37 17.65 0.99 -21.97
CA ASP A 37 16.57 0.00 -22.19
C ASP A 37 15.32 0.41 -21.38
N LEU A 38 15.51 0.78 -20.12
CA LEU A 38 14.40 1.17 -19.24
C LEU A 38 13.68 2.43 -19.75
N LYS A 39 14.43 3.41 -20.26
CA LYS A 39 13.87 4.62 -20.89
C LYS A 39 13.15 4.31 -22.20
N ALA A 40 13.72 3.43 -23.03
CA ALA A 40 13.10 2.99 -24.27
C ALA A 40 11.78 2.25 -24.01
N PHE A 41 11.77 1.40 -22.99
CA PHE A 41 10.56 0.73 -22.50
C PHE A 41 9.50 1.73 -22.03
N ALA A 42 9.86 2.69 -21.19
CA ALA A 42 8.95 3.76 -20.75
C ALA A 42 8.35 4.52 -21.94
N LYS A 43 9.17 4.86 -22.94
CA LYS A 43 8.71 5.52 -24.18
C LYS A 43 7.74 4.64 -24.97
N SER A 44 8.01 3.34 -25.09
CA SER A 44 7.12 2.39 -25.78
C SER A 44 5.75 2.35 -25.11
N VAL A 45 5.70 2.21 -23.79
CA VAL A 45 4.44 2.22 -23.03
C VAL A 45 3.69 3.54 -23.23
N ASN A 46 4.38 4.67 -23.05
CA ASN A 46 3.78 6.00 -23.15
C ASN A 46 3.31 6.34 -24.59
N SER A 47 3.75 5.58 -25.59
CA SER A 47 3.27 5.68 -26.98
C SER A 47 2.02 4.84 -27.29
N GLY A 48 1.52 4.05 -26.34
CA GLY A 48 0.29 3.26 -26.48
C GLY A 48 0.48 1.75 -26.47
N ASN A 49 1.71 1.24 -26.35
CA ASN A 49 1.94 -0.20 -26.21
C ASN A 49 1.68 -0.63 -24.75
N SER A 50 0.54 -1.25 -24.46
CA SER A 50 0.15 -1.58 -23.08
C SER A 50 0.93 -2.73 -22.46
N TYR A 51 1.60 -3.56 -23.28
CA TYR A 51 2.24 -4.82 -22.87
C TYR A 51 1.28 -5.83 -22.21
N GLN A 52 -0.03 -5.72 -22.46
CA GLN A 52 -1.00 -6.66 -21.93
C GLN A 52 -0.63 -8.11 -22.30
N GLY A 53 -0.57 -8.99 -21.29
CA GLY A 53 -0.20 -10.40 -21.47
C GLY A 53 1.29 -10.67 -21.68
N LYS A 54 2.14 -9.62 -21.72
CA LYS A 54 3.60 -9.74 -21.89
C LYS A 54 4.34 -9.65 -20.57
N VAL A 55 5.53 -10.24 -20.54
CA VAL A 55 6.45 -10.19 -19.38
C VAL A 55 7.68 -9.35 -19.75
N VAL A 56 8.02 -8.43 -18.85
CA VAL A 56 9.23 -7.60 -18.90
C VAL A 56 10.06 -7.93 -17.67
N LYS A 57 11.35 -8.18 -17.85
CA LYS A 57 12.27 -8.60 -16.80
C LYS A 57 13.49 -7.70 -16.72
N LEU A 58 13.96 -7.41 -15.52
CA LEU A 58 15.32 -6.91 -15.32
C LEU A 58 16.32 -8.08 -15.43
N SER A 59 17.53 -7.80 -15.90
CA SER A 59 18.66 -8.74 -15.94
C SER A 59 19.93 -8.18 -15.29
N ALA A 60 19.85 -6.95 -14.80
CA ALA A 60 20.92 -6.25 -14.12
C ALA A 60 20.32 -5.16 -13.22
N ASP A 61 21.11 -4.71 -12.25
CA ASP A 61 20.79 -3.52 -11.48
C ASP A 61 20.89 -2.28 -12.39
N ILE A 62 19.89 -1.41 -12.32
CA ILE A 62 19.77 -0.27 -13.24
C ILE A 62 20.08 1.04 -12.50
N TRP A 63 21.00 1.84 -13.04
CA TRP A 63 21.40 3.14 -12.46
C TRP A 63 21.13 4.28 -13.43
N LEU A 64 20.29 5.25 -13.06
CA LEU A 64 19.93 6.37 -13.94
C LEU A 64 20.82 7.61 -13.78
N ASN A 65 21.28 7.87 -12.57
CA ASN A 65 22.10 9.01 -12.20
C ASN A 65 23.19 8.57 -11.22
N ASP A 66 24.26 9.36 -11.11
CA ASP A 66 25.21 9.28 -10.00
C ASP A 66 24.48 9.61 -8.69
N THR A 67 24.59 8.75 -7.69
CA THR A 67 23.84 8.82 -6.44
C THR A 67 24.65 9.43 -5.29
N VAL A 68 25.88 9.90 -5.52
CA VAL A 68 26.64 10.60 -4.49
C VAL A 68 25.84 11.83 -4.01
N GLY A 69 25.47 11.82 -2.72
CA GLY A 69 24.69 12.89 -2.10
C GLY A 69 23.20 12.93 -2.46
N TRP A 70 22.62 11.83 -2.96
CA TRP A 70 21.20 11.75 -3.37
C TRP A 70 20.21 12.22 -2.29
N GLN A 71 20.53 12.06 -1.01
CA GLN A 71 19.69 12.51 0.11
C GLN A 71 19.49 14.05 0.14
N LYS A 72 20.37 14.80 -0.53
CA LYS A 72 20.29 16.27 -0.66
C LYS A 72 19.53 16.72 -1.90
N TRP A 73 19.09 15.79 -2.77
CA TRP A 73 18.32 16.14 -3.95
C TRP A 73 17.05 16.88 -3.56
N ASN A 74 16.69 17.88 -4.36
CA ASN A 74 15.56 18.79 -4.15
C ASN A 74 15.14 19.39 -5.50
N ARG A 75 14.16 20.30 -5.51
CA ARG A 75 13.67 20.94 -6.74
C ARG A 75 14.74 21.68 -7.55
N GLN A 76 15.74 22.24 -6.88
CA GLN A 76 16.86 22.96 -7.52
C GLN A 76 17.93 22.02 -8.10
N THR A 77 17.87 20.73 -7.78
CA THR A 77 18.84 19.73 -8.25
C THR A 77 18.77 19.55 -9.76
N LYS A 78 19.94 19.44 -10.39
CA LYS A 78 20.12 19.21 -11.83
C LYS A 78 20.63 17.78 -12.06
N MET A 79 19.69 16.85 -12.27
CA MET A 79 19.95 15.45 -12.63
C MET A 79 19.13 15.07 -13.86
N LYS A 80 19.43 13.93 -14.49
CA LYS A 80 18.59 13.40 -15.56
C LYS A 80 17.22 13.05 -14.95
N SER A 81 16.16 13.71 -15.43
CA SER A 81 14.82 13.46 -14.94
C SER A 81 14.32 12.10 -15.45
N TRP A 82 13.69 11.35 -14.56
CA TRP A 82 12.94 10.16 -14.89
C TRP A 82 11.60 10.54 -15.52
N THR A 83 11.15 9.75 -16.49
CA THR A 83 9.80 9.81 -17.05
C THR A 83 9.08 8.52 -16.66
N PRO A 84 7.98 8.59 -15.89
CA PRO A 84 7.28 7.39 -15.43
C PRO A 84 6.79 6.50 -16.59
N ILE A 85 6.75 5.19 -16.33
CA ILE A 85 6.19 4.21 -17.25
C ILE A 85 4.67 4.20 -17.11
N GLY A 86 3.96 4.43 -18.20
CA GLY A 86 2.50 4.47 -18.23
C GLY A 86 1.93 5.83 -17.85
N ILE A 87 0.92 6.24 -18.61
CA ILE A 87 0.13 7.47 -18.40
C ILE A 87 -1.36 7.14 -18.43
N PRO A 88 -2.28 8.00 -17.96
CA PRO A 88 -3.71 7.67 -17.89
C PRO A 88 -4.32 7.17 -19.22
N ARG A 89 -3.86 7.69 -20.36
CA ARG A 89 -4.31 7.28 -21.70
C ARG A 89 -3.55 6.09 -22.31
N ALA A 90 -2.46 5.66 -21.69
CA ALA A 90 -1.62 4.55 -22.12
C ALA A 90 -0.99 3.89 -20.87
N PRO A 91 -1.80 3.19 -20.06
CA PRO A 91 -1.32 2.54 -18.85
C PRO A 91 -0.46 1.31 -19.20
N PHE A 92 0.41 0.91 -18.28
CA PHE A 92 1.04 -0.40 -18.38
C PHE A 92 0.08 -1.47 -17.85
N GLU A 93 -0.11 -2.54 -18.63
CA GLU A 93 -1.02 -3.66 -18.36
C GLU A 93 -0.32 -5.03 -18.40
N GLY A 94 1.01 -5.03 -18.47
CA GLY A 94 1.84 -6.24 -18.51
C GLY A 94 2.29 -6.74 -17.14
N THR A 95 3.25 -7.67 -17.17
CA THR A 95 4.01 -8.10 -15.99
C THR A 95 5.40 -7.48 -16.02
N PHE A 96 5.80 -6.78 -14.95
CA PHE A 96 7.15 -6.30 -14.73
C PHE A 96 7.76 -7.04 -13.55
N ASP A 97 8.83 -7.78 -13.79
CA ASP A 97 9.52 -8.60 -12.80
C ASP A 97 10.96 -8.11 -12.64
N GLY A 98 11.29 -7.59 -11.47
CA GLY A 98 12.64 -7.11 -11.18
C GLY A 98 13.66 -8.23 -11.01
N ASP A 99 13.24 -9.49 -10.91
CA ASP A 99 14.11 -10.68 -10.88
C ASP A 99 15.23 -10.64 -9.82
N GLY A 100 15.02 -9.90 -8.73
CA GLY A 100 16.01 -9.71 -7.64
C GLY A 100 16.92 -8.50 -7.82
N HIS A 101 16.82 -7.78 -8.94
CA HIS A 101 17.57 -6.56 -9.20
C HIS A 101 16.91 -5.30 -8.62
N PHE A 102 17.70 -4.25 -8.46
CA PHE A 102 17.20 -2.93 -8.05
C PHE A 102 17.28 -1.89 -9.16
N ILE A 103 16.48 -0.83 -9.02
CA ILE A 103 16.54 0.36 -9.85
C ILE A 103 16.92 1.55 -8.96
N ALA A 104 17.99 2.25 -9.33
CA ALA A 104 18.60 3.30 -8.56
C ALA A 104 18.77 4.63 -9.31
N GLY A 105 18.86 5.72 -8.55
CA GLY A 105 19.11 7.05 -9.09
C GLY A 105 17.92 7.62 -9.88
N LEU A 106 16.70 7.17 -9.61
CA LEU A 106 15.51 7.77 -10.18
C LEU A 106 15.31 9.16 -9.55
N PHE A 107 15.31 10.19 -10.38
CA PHE A 107 14.99 11.55 -9.95
C PHE A 107 13.83 12.06 -10.77
N ALA A 108 12.67 12.24 -10.16
CA ALA A 108 11.52 12.85 -10.80
C ALA A 108 11.21 14.15 -10.07
N LYS A 109 11.17 15.27 -10.80
CA LYS A 109 10.66 16.54 -10.29
C LYS A 109 9.63 17.07 -11.25
N THR A 110 8.40 17.24 -10.79
CA THR A 110 7.33 17.71 -11.64
C THR A 110 6.45 18.74 -10.96
N GLY A 111 5.86 19.61 -11.79
CA GLY A 111 4.93 20.65 -11.36
C GLY A 111 3.48 20.16 -11.30
N SER A 112 2.55 21.10 -11.12
CA SER A 112 1.11 20.82 -10.98
C SER A 112 0.42 20.25 -12.22
N GLU A 113 1.08 20.24 -13.38
CA GLU A 113 0.51 19.77 -14.66
C GLU A 113 0.65 18.27 -14.87
N THR A 114 1.54 17.61 -14.12
CA THR A 114 1.71 16.16 -14.21
C THR A 114 1.22 15.50 -12.93
N PHE A 115 0.33 14.54 -13.11
CA PHE A 115 -0.24 13.73 -12.05
C PHE A 115 0.42 12.35 -12.09
N SER A 116 0.55 11.69 -10.94
CA SER A 116 1.01 10.30 -10.85
C SER A 116 2.50 10.11 -11.17
N GLN A 117 3.32 10.11 -10.12
CA GLN A 117 4.78 9.91 -10.23
C GLN A 117 5.25 8.67 -9.47
N GLY A 118 6.26 8.01 -10.05
CA GLY A 118 6.91 6.80 -9.57
C GLY A 118 7.77 6.17 -10.66
N LEU A 119 8.26 4.95 -10.45
CA LEU A 119 8.77 4.13 -11.57
C LEU A 119 7.68 4.02 -12.65
N PHE A 120 6.46 3.72 -12.23
CA PHE A 120 5.26 3.74 -13.04
C PHE A 120 4.41 4.97 -12.73
N GLY A 121 3.89 5.63 -13.77
CA GLY A 121 2.89 6.68 -13.60
C GLY A 121 1.53 6.04 -13.37
N PHE A 122 1.15 5.10 -14.24
CA PHE A 122 -0.16 4.48 -14.22
C PHE A 122 -0.10 2.98 -14.53
N LEU A 123 -0.58 2.17 -13.57
CA LEU A 123 -0.75 0.72 -13.73
C LEU A 123 -2.24 0.37 -13.82
N LYS A 124 -2.59 -0.51 -14.76
CA LYS A 124 -3.94 -1.02 -14.91
C LYS A 124 -3.89 -2.53 -15.13
N ARG A 125 -4.50 -3.31 -14.23
CA ARG A 125 -4.49 -4.79 -14.31
C ARG A 125 -3.08 -5.40 -14.48
N ALA A 126 -2.06 -4.67 -14.03
CA ALA A 126 -0.67 -5.06 -14.21
C ALA A 126 -0.22 -5.95 -13.05
N THR A 127 0.88 -6.67 -13.27
CA THR A 127 1.61 -7.33 -12.17
C THR A 127 3.01 -6.72 -12.09
N VAL A 128 3.38 -6.19 -10.93
CA VAL A 128 4.73 -5.70 -10.66
C VAL A 128 5.28 -6.48 -9.49
N LYS A 129 6.43 -7.14 -9.67
CA LYS A 129 7.00 -7.97 -8.62
C LYS A 129 8.52 -7.91 -8.54
N ASN A 130 9.08 -8.14 -7.36
CA ASN A 130 10.52 -8.20 -7.12
C ASN A 130 11.26 -6.90 -7.52
N VAL A 131 10.61 -5.75 -7.36
CA VAL A 131 11.18 -4.45 -7.74
C VAL A 131 11.60 -3.67 -6.50
N HIS A 132 12.88 -3.30 -6.46
CA HIS A 132 13.46 -2.57 -5.33
C HIS A 132 13.98 -1.21 -5.79
N ILE A 133 13.41 -0.12 -5.26
CA ILE A 133 13.80 1.25 -5.59
C ILE A 133 14.82 1.76 -4.57
N ARG A 134 16.00 2.19 -5.05
CA ARG A 134 17.10 2.68 -4.21
C ARG A 134 17.56 4.07 -4.60
N PHE A 135 18.13 4.82 -3.65
CA PHE A 135 18.84 6.08 -3.91
C PHE A 135 18.10 7.04 -4.87
N SER A 136 16.80 7.19 -4.65
CA SER A 136 15.89 7.86 -5.58
C SER A 136 15.12 8.96 -4.86
N HIS A 137 14.65 9.97 -5.60
CA HIS A 137 13.82 11.04 -5.06
C HIS A 137 12.72 11.43 -6.05
N PHE A 138 11.47 11.33 -5.60
CA PHE A 138 10.29 11.71 -6.35
C PHE A 138 9.63 12.93 -5.70
N ILE A 139 9.59 14.05 -6.43
CA ILE A 139 9.00 15.31 -6.00
C ILE A 139 7.87 15.67 -6.97
N SER A 140 6.64 15.69 -6.49
CA SER A 140 5.47 15.92 -7.34
C SER A 140 4.32 16.58 -6.57
N TYR A 141 3.33 17.07 -7.31
CA TYR A 141 2.15 17.70 -6.74
C TYR A 141 1.15 16.65 -6.23
N ASP A 142 0.84 15.66 -7.07
CA ASP A 142 -0.25 14.71 -6.86
C ASP A 142 0.14 13.26 -7.20
N TYR A 143 -0.38 12.33 -6.39
CA TYR A 143 -0.28 10.88 -6.52
C TYR A 143 1.16 10.40 -6.66
N VAL A 144 1.86 10.27 -5.54
CA VAL A 144 3.31 9.98 -5.56
C VAL A 144 3.59 8.69 -4.82
N GLY A 145 4.30 7.78 -5.46
CA GLY A 145 4.86 6.60 -4.83
C GLY A 145 6.12 6.15 -5.54
N ALA A 146 7.07 5.51 -4.86
CA ALA A 146 8.32 5.12 -5.50
C ALA A 146 8.09 4.14 -6.65
N LEU A 147 7.12 3.24 -6.49
CA LEU A 147 6.80 2.24 -7.49
C LEU A 147 5.74 2.75 -8.46
N ALA A 148 4.63 3.28 -7.96
CA ALA A 148 3.52 3.75 -8.80
C ALA A 148 2.85 5.00 -8.26
N GLY A 149 2.55 5.96 -9.14
CA GLY A 149 1.67 7.07 -8.80
C GLY A 149 0.23 6.61 -8.61
N TYR A 150 -0.29 5.85 -9.59
CA TYR A 150 -1.68 5.38 -9.63
C TYR A 150 -1.75 3.91 -10.04
N ILE A 151 -2.55 3.11 -9.31
CA ILE A 151 -2.83 1.72 -9.64
C ILE A 151 -4.33 1.46 -9.72
N SER A 152 -4.76 0.56 -10.61
CA SER A 152 -6.19 0.33 -10.83
C SER A 152 -6.67 -1.08 -11.17
N TYR A 153 -7.96 -1.25 -10.91
CA TYR A 153 -8.80 -2.42 -11.20
C TYR A 153 -8.41 -3.68 -10.42
N ASN A 154 -7.32 -4.33 -10.83
CA ASN A 154 -6.83 -5.58 -10.24
C ASN A 154 -5.32 -5.65 -10.46
N THR A 155 -4.64 -4.52 -10.19
CA THR A 155 -3.19 -4.44 -10.23
C THR A 155 -2.61 -5.15 -9.02
N GLN A 156 -1.55 -5.90 -9.24
CA GLN A 156 -0.87 -6.66 -8.20
C GLN A 156 0.57 -6.19 -8.04
N ILE A 157 0.94 -5.82 -6.82
CA ILE A 157 2.29 -5.44 -6.43
C ILE A 157 2.77 -6.44 -5.39
N HIS A 158 3.87 -7.14 -5.67
CA HIS A 158 4.37 -8.24 -4.85
C HIS A 158 5.86 -8.14 -4.59
N ASN A 159 6.30 -8.28 -3.34
CA ASN A 159 7.73 -8.32 -3.02
C ASN A 159 8.49 -7.10 -3.57
N CYS A 160 7.95 -5.90 -3.35
CA CYS A 160 8.56 -4.65 -3.79
C CYS A 160 9.00 -3.82 -2.58
N SER A 161 10.06 -3.03 -2.75
CA SER A 161 10.55 -2.15 -1.68
C SER A 161 10.92 -0.75 -2.15
N ASN A 162 10.84 0.20 -1.23
CA ASN A 162 11.31 1.56 -1.41
C ASN A 162 12.35 1.94 -0.34
N GLU A 163 13.50 2.42 -0.78
CA GLU A 163 14.54 3.09 0.03
C GLU A 163 14.73 4.57 -0.37
N GLY A 164 14.01 5.04 -1.39
CA GLY A 164 14.04 6.43 -1.87
C GLY A 164 13.11 7.38 -1.12
N THR A 165 13.28 8.68 -1.35
CA THR A 165 12.48 9.75 -0.73
C THR A 165 11.28 10.11 -1.60
N ILE A 166 10.11 10.24 -0.97
CA ILE A 166 8.88 10.68 -1.59
C ILE A 166 8.48 12.04 -1.03
N GLU A 167 8.21 13.00 -1.91
CA GLU A 167 7.75 14.34 -1.58
C GLU A 167 6.52 14.69 -2.43
N ALA A 168 5.36 14.81 -1.77
CA ALA A 168 4.11 15.23 -2.39
C ALA A 168 3.59 16.54 -1.79
N GLU A 169 3.21 17.47 -2.66
CA GLU A 169 2.80 18.80 -2.21
C GLU A 169 1.32 18.96 -1.91
N ARG A 170 0.45 18.10 -2.45
CA ARG A 170 -1.01 18.28 -2.37
C ARG A 170 -1.79 17.05 -1.88
N ASN A 171 -2.09 16.08 -2.75
CA ASN A 171 -3.03 15.02 -2.37
C ASN A 171 -2.34 13.82 -1.71
N PHE A 172 -2.07 12.76 -2.49
CA PHE A 172 -1.78 11.45 -1.93
C PHE A 172 -0.35 11.01 -2.18
N SER A 173 0.28 10.49 -1.12
CA SER A 173 1.63 9.94 -1.17
C SER A 173 1.74 8.65 -0.38
N GLY A 174 2.28 7.62 -1.01
CA GLY A 174 2.69 6.39 -0.35
C GLY A 174 4.18 6.14 -0.56
N GLY A 175 4.82 5.34 0.31
CA GLY A 175 6.19 4.90 0.04
C GLY A 175 6.31 4.10 -1.26
N LEU A 176 5.27 3.34 -1.61
CA LEU A 176 5.22 2.58 -2.86
C LEU A 176 4.16 3.10 -3.84
N VAL A 177 2.96 3.41 -3.34
CA VAL A 177 1.80 3.74 -4.19
C VAL A 177 1.14 5.04 -3.74
N GLY A 178 0.96 5.99 -4.64
CA GLY A 178 0.24 7.24 -4.34
C GLY A 178 -1.26 7.00 -4.12
N PHE A 179 -1.93 6.50 -5.15
CA PHE A 179 -3.37 6.26 -5.16
C PHE A 179 -3.70 4.88 -5.74
N SER A 180 -4.62 4.17 -5.10
CA SER A 180 -5.13 2.87 -5.54
C SER A 180 -6.64 2.93 -5.67
N SER A 181 -7.16 2.62 -6.86
CA SER A 181 -8.60 2.47 -7.10
C SER A 181 -8.99 1.09 -7.64
N GLY A 182 -9.97 0.47 -7.00
CA GLY A 182 -10.40 -0.88 -7.33
C GLY A 182 -9.66 -1.96 -6.54
N GLN A 183 -9.87 -3.22 -6.92
CA GLN A 183 -9.46 -4.41 -6.16
C GLN A 183 -7.99 -4.78 -6.36
N ASN A 184 -7.11 -3.84 -6.02
CA ASN A 184 -5.67 -4.00 -6.12
C ASN A 184 -5.11 -4.78 -4.93
N ARG A 185 -3.93 -5.39 -5.12
CA ARG A 185 -3.25 -6.17 -4.09
C ARG A 185 -1.81 -5.68 -3.93
N ILE A 186 -1.41 -5.38 -2.70
CA ILE A 186 -0.05 -4.97 -2.33
C ILE A 186 0.44 -5.90 -1.23
N ILE A 187 1.39 -6.76 -1.59
CA ILE A 187 1.70 -7.97 -0.83
C ILE A 187 3.21 -8.09 -0.64
N SER A 188 3.64 -8.48 0.56
CA SER A 188 5.06 -8.69 0.88
C SER A 188 5.92 -7.46 0.58
N CYS A 189 5.38 -6.27 0.81
CA CYS A 189 6.00 -5.03 0.41
C CYS A 189 6.65 -4.30 1.59
N SER A 190 7.63 -3.45 1.32
CA SER A 190 8.32 -2.70 2.38
C SER A 190 8.67 -1.27 2.01
N ASN A 191 8.63 -0.39 3.00
CA ASN A 191 9.14 0.97 2.88
C ASN A 191 10.17 1.27 3.97
N TYR A 192 11.36 1.67 3.54
CA TYR A 192 12.44 2.20 4.36
C TYR A 192 12.68 3.69 4.11
N GLY A 193 12.22 4.18 2.96
CA GLY A 193 12.37 5.55 2.53
C GLY A 193 11.49 6.55 3.29
N ARG A 194 11.92 7.82 3.32
CA ARG A 194 11.14 8.91 3.92
C ARG A 194 9.97 9.29 3.02
N VAL A 195 8.78 9.43 3.59
CA VAL A 195 7.59 9.90 2.89
C VAL A 195 7.13 11.21 3.51
N TYR A 196 7.15 12.27 2.71
CA TYR A 196 6.67 13.60 3.08
C TYR A 196 5.49 13.96 2.18
N GLY A 197 4.31 14.15 2.77
CA GLY A 197 3.10 14.45 2.01
C GLY A 197 2.23 15.51 2.66
N HIS A 198 1.09 15.78 2.03
CA HIS A 198 0.16 16.81 2.47
C HIS A 198 -1.18 16.22 2.95
N ARG A 199 -2.05 15.75 2.06
CA ARG A 199 -3.40 15.30 2.42
C ARG A 199 -3.43 13.90 3.04
N CYS A 200 -3.20 12.84 2.26
CA CYS A 200 -3.16 11.46 2.77
C CYS A 200 -1.77 10.87 2.54
N VAL A 201 -1.11 10.47 3.62
CA VAL A 201 0.27 10.03 3.63
C VAL A 201 0.38 8.66 4.27
N GLY A 202 0.80 7.65 3.50
CA GLY A 202 1.02 6.30 4.01
C GLY A 202 2.46 5.85 3.84
N GLY A 203 2.95 4.98 4.72
CA GLY A 203 4.25 4.35 4.51
C GLY A 203 4.27 3.42 3.29
N ILE A 204 3.13 2.89 2.86
CA ILE A 204 3.03 2.02 1.68
C ILE A 204 2.09 2.63 0.65
N VAL A 205 0.88 3.01 1.06
CA VAL A 205 -0.14 3.58 0.17
C VAL A 205 -0.70 4.87 0.73
N GLY A 206 -0.75 5.94 -0.07
CA GLY A 206 -1.39 7.19 0.34
C GLY A 206 -2.90 7.05 0.52
N TYR A 207 -3.60 6.72 -0.56
CA TYR A 207 -5.05 6.49 -0.56
C TYR A 207 -5.35 5.12 -1.18
N PHE A 208 -6.10 4.29 -0.45
CA PHE A 208 -6.40 2.92 -0.81
C PHE A 208 -7.91 2.66 -0.85
N GLU A 209 -8.47 2.63 -2.05
CA GLU A 209 -9.89 2.38 -2.28
C GLU A 209 -10.15 0.89 -2.56
N GLY A 210 -10.42 0.13 -1.49
CA GLY A 210 -10.66 -1.31 -1.55
C GLY A 210 -9.44 -2.15 -1.96
N GLY A 211 -9.55 -3.47 -1.82
CA GLY A 211 -8.48 -4.43 -2.13
C GLY A 211 -7.72 -4.93 -0.91
N SER A 212 -6.53 -5.49 -1.12
CA SER A 212 -5.75 -6.15 -0.06
C SER A 212 -4.34 -5.58 0.11
N VAL A 213 -3.97 -5.26 1.35
CA VAL A 213 -2.60 -4.98 1.79
C VAL A 213 -2.23 -5.98 2.88
N TYR A 214 -1.23 -6.83 2.64
CA TYR A 214 -0.79 -7.79 3.66
C TYR A 214 0.68 -8.19 3.57
N ASN A 215 1.20 -8.78 4.65
CA ASN A 215 2.62 -9.15 4.82
C ASN A 215 3.56 -7.96 4.57
N THR A 216 3.12 -6.76 4.92
CA THR A 216 3.72 -5.52 4.44
C THR A 216 4.12 -4.62 5.60
N PHE A 217 5.20 -3.84 5.45
CA PHE A 217 5.68 -3.04 6.57
C PHE A 217 6.34 -1.72 6.21
N ASN A 218 6.32 -0.80 7.18
CA ASN A 218 7.02 0.47 7.11
C ASN A 218 8.03 0.62 8.25
N ARG A 219 9.27 0.98 7.89
CA ARG A 219 10.32 1.46 8.79
C ARG A 219 10.78 2.88 8.48
N GLY A 220 10.34 3.44 7.34
CA GLY A 220 10.63 4.81 6.95
C GLY A 220 9.90 5.85 7.81
N GLU A 221 10.45 7.05 7.90
CA GLU A 221 9.78 8.18 8.56
C GLU A 221 8.66 8.73 7.66
N ILE A 222 7.48 8.89 8.24
CA ILE A 222 6.28 9.40 7.57
C ILE A 222 5.92 10.77 8.15
N ILE A 223 5.83 11.78 7.30
CA ILE A 223 5.51 13.15 7.68
C ILE A 223 4.32 13.63 6.85
N GLY A 224 3.19 13.87 7.50
CA GLY A 224 2.02 14.48 6.87
C GLY A 224 1.67 15.83 7.47
N ARG A 225 1.24 16.75 6.60
CA ARG A 225 1.03 18.16 6.95
C ARG A 225 -0.42 18.55 7.21
N TYR A 226 -1.38 17.71 6.84
CA TYR A 226 -2.79 18.11 6.84
C TYR A 226 -3.72 17.04 7.43
N GLU A 227 -4.26 16.14 6.61
CA GLU A 227 -5.40 15.30 6.99
C GLU A 227 -4.96 13.99 7.67
N HIS A 228 -4.54 12.99 6.90
CA HIS A 228 -4.45 11.60 7.36
C HIS A 228 -3.05 11.04 7.16
N VAL A 229 -2.47 10.51 8.24
CA VAL A 229 -1.15 9.92 8.21
C VAL A 229 -1.19 8.51 8.78
N GLY A 230 -0.81 7.52 7.98
CA GLY A 230 -0.74 6.13 8.41
C GLY A 230 0.63 5.53 8.24
N GLY A 231 1.04 4.64 9.15
CA GLY A 231 2.29 3.91 8.97
C GLY A 231 2.26 2.97 7.77
N ILE A 232 1.09 2.41 7.39
CA ILE A 232 0.93 1.59 6.18
C ILE A 232 0.07 2.31 5.14
N ILE A 233 -1.13 2.73 5.54
CA ILE A 233 -2.13 3.35 4.64
C ILE A 233 -2.50 4.74 5.16
N GLY A 234 -2.40 5.79 4.35
CA GLY A 234 -2.88 7.11 4.74
C GLY A 234 -4.39 7.10 5.00
N GLU A 235 -5.15 6.73 3.98
CA GLU A 235 -6.60 6.51 4.08
C GLU A 235 -7.02 5.22 3.40
N PHE A 236 -7.74 4.38 4.13
CA PHE A 236 -8.43 3.22 3.61
C PHE A 236 -9.90 3.62 3.41
N SER A 237 -10.39 3.56 2.17
CA SER A 237 -11.81 3.81 1.88
C SER A 237 -12.43 2.60 1.25
N GLU A 238 -13.62 2.25 1.70
CA GLU A 238 -14.48 1.37 0.93
C GLU A 238 -14.98 2.12 -0.32
N PRO A 239 -14.93 1.50 -1.52
CA PRO A 239 -15.58 2.06 -2.70
C PRO A 239 -17.10 1.94 -2.59
N TYR A 240 -17.82 2.99 -3.02
CA TYR A 240 -19.29 2.98 -3.11
C TYR A 240 -19.84 1.86 -4.00
N GLN A 241 -19.10 1.49 -5.04
CA GLN A 241 -19.45 0.39 -5.94
C GLN A 241 -18.21 -0.45 -6.22
N LYS A 242 -18.34 -1.77 -6.00
CA LYS A 242 -17.34 -2.74 -6.45
C LYS A 242 -17.87 -3.49 -7.67
N THR A 243 -17.00 -3.73 -8.63
CA THR A 243 -17.35 -4.51 -9.82
C THR A 243 -16.23 -5.46 -10.19
N VAL A 244 -16.60 -6.67 -10.60
CA VAL A 244 -15.68 -7.61 -11.24
C VAL A 244 -15.42 -7.23 -12.70
N LYS A 245 -16.24 -6.35 -13.29
CA LYS A 245 -16.10 -5.91 -14.68
C LYS A 245 -14.70 -5.33 -14.88
N GLU A 246 -14.04 -5.72 -15.97
CA GLU A 246 -12.68 -5.28 -16.34
C GLU A 246 -11.56 -5.66 -15.35
N THR A 247 -11.85 -6.37 -14.24
CA THR A 247 -10.83 -6.84 -13.29
C THR A 247 -10.22 -8.19 -13.68
N GLY A 248 -10.96 -9.01 -14.45
CA GLY A 248 -10.62 -10.40 -14.71
C GLY A 248 -10.88 -11.35 -13.54
N LEU A 249 -11.48 -10.88 -12.44
CA LEU A 249 -11.88 -11.70 -11.30
C LEU A 249 -13.25 -12.34 -11.53
N LYS A 250 -13.44 -13.55 -11.00
CA LYS A 250 -14.76 -14.22 -10.98
C LYS A 250 -15.65 -13.68 -9.87
N GLU A 251 -15.04 -13.36 -8.73
CA GLU A 251 -15.68 -12.80 -7.54
C GLU A 251 -14.75 -11.77 -6.89
N LEU A 252 -15.34 -10.87 -6.12
CA LEU A 252 -14.58 -9.84 -5.40
C LEU A 252 -14.02 -10.45 -4.12
N PRO A 253 -12.70 -10.35 -3.87
CA PRO A 253 -12.15 -10.72 -2.58
C PRO A 253 -12.65 -9.79 -1.48
N ASN A 254 -12.47 -10.21 -0.23
CA ASN A 254 -12.62 -9.31 0.90
C ASN A 254 -11.56 -8.22 0.85
N ASP A 255 -11.91 -7.00 1.26
CA ASP A 255 -10.87 -6.00 1.49
C ASP A 255 -10.10 -6.39 2.75
N THR A 256 -8.79 -6.32 2.71
CA THR A 256 -7.93 -6.86 3.78
C THR A 256 -6.79 -5.93 4.06
N VAL A 257 -6.60 -5.54 5.32
CA VAL A 257 -5.38 -4.94 5.84
C VAL A 257 -4.91 -5.84 6.95
N ALA A 258 -3.96 -6.72 6.66
CA ALA A 258 -3.62 -7.75 7.62
C ALA A 258 -2.16 -8.17 7.62
N ASN A 259 -1.68 -8.62 8.78
CA ASN A 259 -0.30 -9.06 8.92
C ASN A 259 0.69 -7.97 8.49
N CYS A 260 0.42 -6.73 8.86
CA CYS A 260 1.25 -5.57 8.53
C CYS A 260 1.84 -4.94 9.78
N TYR A 261 2.99 -4.27 9.64
CA TYR A 261 3.56 -3.55 10.79
C TYR A 261 4.26 -2.24 10.47
N ASN A 262 4.18 -1.32 11.43
CA ASN A 262 4.92 -0.07 11.39
C ASN A 262 5.88 0.05 12.57
N THR A 263 7.16 0.28 12.28
CA THR A 263 8.17 0.71 13.26
C THR A 263 8.80 2.06 12.90
N GLY A 264 8.41 2.59 11.73
CA GLY A 264 8.74 3.93 11.27
C GLY A 264 8.07 5.02 12.11
N ARG A 265 8.77 6.13 12.30
CA ARG A 265 8.24 7.28 13.03
C ARG A 265 7.17 7.98 12.20
N ILE A 266 6.08 8.40 12.84
CA ILE A 266 4.99 9.14 12.22
C ILE A 266 4.93 10.54 12.84
N ILE A 267 4.96 11.56 11.98
CA ILE A 267 4.74 12.96 12.35
C ILE A 267 3.53 13.45 11.56
N ALA A 268 2.49 13.87 12.26
CA ALA A 268 1.27 14.37 11.65
C ALA A 268 0.85 15.71 12.26
N ARG A 269 0.04 16.47 11.51
CA ARG A 269 -0.59 17.66 12.08
C ARG A 269 -1.82 17.27 12.92
N ASP A 270 -2.76 16.57 12.29
CA ASP A 270 -4.12 16.34 12.83
C ASP A 270 -4.34 14.87 13.18
N VAL A 271 -4.45 13.99 12.19
CA VAL A 271 -4.81 12.57 12.37
C VAL A 271 -3.64 11.67 12.02
N ALA A 272 -3.32 10.73 12.91
CA ALA A 272 -2.26 9.74 12.69
C ALA A 272 -2.70 8.36 13.15
N GLY A 273 -2.27 7.29 12.49
CA GLY A 273 -2.41 5.92 13.01
C GLY A 273 -1.23 5.05 12.61
N GLY A 274 -0.85 4.12 13.48
CA GLY A 274 0.28 3.24 13.25
C GLY A 274 0.14 2.38 11.99
N ILE A 275 -1.08 1.98 11.66
CA ILE A 275 -1.40 1.20 10.46
C ILE A 275 -2.15 2.06 9.45
N ALA A 276 -3.25 2.69 9.86
CA ALA A 276 -4.07 3.51 8.98
C ALA A 276 -4.30 4.92 9.55
N GLY A 277 -4.18 5.97 8.75
CA GLY A 277 -4.56 7.33 9.21
C GLY A 277 -6.07 7.44 9.40
N HIS A 278 -6.83 7.00 8.40
CA HIS A 278 -8.29 6.96 8.42
C HIS A 278 -8.79 5.65 7.82
N VAL A 279 -9.81 5.06 8.44
CA VAL A 279 -10.55 3.93 7.88
C VAL A 279 -12.00 4.36 7.69
N ASN A 280 -12.41 4.50 6.43
CA ASN A 280 -13.72 4.96 6.02
C ASN A 280 -14.53 3.80 5.42
N LEU A 281 -15.43 3.23 6.22
CA LEU A 281 -16.35 2.20 5.76
C LEU A 281 -17.75 2.78 5.65
N HIS A 282 -18.48 2.40 4.60
CA HIS A 282 -19.84 2.91 4.45
C HIS A 282 -20.72 2.42 5.59
N PRO A 283 -21.63 3.30 6.10
CA PRO A 283 -22.50 2.99 7.22
C PRO A 283 -23.65 2.03 6.87
N ILE A 284 -23.75 1.61 5.61
CA ILE A 284 -24.87 0.81 5.11
C ILE A 284 -24.85 -0.57 5.79
N GLU A 285 -25.87 -0.84 6.60
CA GLU A 285 -26.02 -2.01 7.48
C GLU A 285 -26.17 -3.38 6.77
N ILE A 286 -26.00 -3.46 5.45
CA ILE A 286 -26.16 -4.71 4.69
C ILE A 286 -25.14 -4.84 3.56
N THR A 287 -23.89 -4.40 3.77
CA THR A 287 -22.82 -4.85 2.85
C THR A 287 -22.41 -6.28 3.24
N THR A 288 -22.45 -7.19 2.27
CA THR A 288 -21.85 -8.54 2.40
C THR A 288 -20.32 -8.51 2.28
N TRP A 289 -19.75 -7.35 1.94
CA TRP A 289 -18.32 -7.18 1.78
C TRP A 289 -17.63 -7.12 3.13
N LYS A 290 -16.77 -8.09 3.36
CA LYS A 290 -15.99 -8.15 4.59
C LYS A 290 -14.77 -7.25 4.48
N VAL A 291 -14.47 -6.57 5.58
CA VAL A 291 -13.24 -5.80 5.76
C VAL A 291 -12.43 -6.45 6.87
N VAL A 292 -11.34 -7.10 6.49
CA VAL A 292 -10.49 -7.83 7.43
C VAL A 292 -9.35 -6.92 7.86
N PHE A 293 -9.47 -6.34 9.04
CA PHE A 293 -8.38 -5.63 9.72
C PHE A 293 -7.84 -6.50 10.86
N ALA A 294 -6.66 -7.12 10.67
CA ALA A 294 -6.22 -8.18 11.59
C ALA A 294 -4.71 -8.43 11.59
N ASN A 295 -4.19 -8.85 12.74
CA ASN A 295 -2.80 -9.22 12.98
C ASN A 295 -1.79 -8.13 12.58
N ASN A 296 -2.20 -6.87 12.70
CA ASN A 296 -1.33 -5.74 12.44
C ASN A 296 -0.70 -5.26 13.74
N TYR A 297 0.51 -4.71 13.67
CA TYR A 297 1.08 -4.04 14.84
C TYR A 297 1.79 -2.72 14.57
N ASN A 298 1.78 -1.83 15.57
CA ASN A 298 2.55 -0.58 15.55
C ASN A 298 3.46 -0.45 16.78
N THR A 299 4.73 -0.17 16.53
CA THR A 299 5.71 0.25 17.55
C THR A 299 6.41 1.56 17.17
N GLY A 300 6.07 2.10 15.99
CA GLY A 300 6.57 3.38 15.52
C GLY A 300 5.97 4.54 16.32
N GLN A 301 6.83 5.46 16.78
CA GLN A 301 6.40 6.63 17.55
C GLN A 301 5.53 7.55 16.69
N ILE A 302 4.32 7.82 17.17
CA ILE A 302 3.40 8.80 16.61
C ILE A 302 3.59 10.13 17.35
N ARG A 303 3.77 11.21 16.59
CA ARG A 303 3.78 12.59 17.11
C ARG A 303 2.83 13.45 16.32
N THR A 304 1.89 14.09 17.02
CA THR A 304 0.94 15.02 16.44
C THR A 304 1.16 16.44 16.97
N THR A 305 0.83 17.46 16.15
CA THR A 305 0.92 18.88 16.57
C THR A 305 -0.31 19.31 17.37
N TYR A 306 -1.48 18.74 17.06
CA TYR A 306 -2.71 18.87 17.83
C TYR A 306 -2.91 17.63 18.72
N PRO A 307 -3.81 17.67 19.73
CA PRO A 307 -4.13 16.49 20.52
C PRO A 307 -4.29 15.26 19.62
N PRO A 308 -3.55 14.17 19.89
CA PRO A 308 -3.53 13.02 19.00
C PRO A 308 -4.93 12.42 18.90
N VAL A 309 -5.47 12.38 17.68
CA VAL A 309 -6.65 11.57 17.36
C VAL A 309 -6.11 10.26 16.82
N THR A 310 -5.82 9.33 17.74
CA THR A 310 -5.32 8.00 17.42
C THR A 310 -5.54 7.03 18.57
N ASP A 311 -5.77 5.77 18.23
CA ASP A 311 -5.70 4.65 19.17
C ASP A 311 -4.33 3.94 19.13
N GLY A 312 -3.36 4.50 18.39
CA GLY A 312 -2.04 3.91 18.14
C GLY A 312 -1.98 3.05 16.87
N LEU A 313 -3.11 2.56 16.36
CA LEU A 313 -3.22 1.74 15.14
C LEU A 313 -3.95 2.48 14.02
N VAL A 314 -5.08 3.12 14.34
CA VAL A 314 -5.90 3.89 13.43
C VAL A 314 -6.11 5.28 14.01
N GLY A 315 -6.00 6.30 13.15
CA GLY A 315 -6.24 7.67 13.57
C GLY A 315 -7.71 7.96 13.79
N VAL A 316 -8.53 7.73 12.77
CA VAL A 316 -9.99 7.98 12.81
C VAL A 316 -10.74 6.82 12.17
N TYR A 317 -11.91 6.50 12.74
CA TYR A 317 -12.86 5.50 12.23
C TYR A 317 -14.15 6.12 11.66
N ALA A 318 -14.46 7.38 11.96
CA ALA A 318 -15.69 8.02 11.52
C ALA A 318 -15.61 9.53 11.45
N TYR A 319 -16.21 10.07 10.39
CA TYR A 319 -16.78 11.42 10.37
C TYR A 319 -18.28 11.44 10.73
N PHE A 320 -18.93 10.27 10.76
CA PHE A 320 -20.36 10.11 11.04
C PHE A 320 -20.57 9.01 12.08
N ALA A 321 -21.24 9.34 13.18
CA ALA A 321 -21.80 8.39 14.13
C ALA A 321 -23.32 8.43 13.99
N ILE A 322 -24.01 7.30 14.20
CA ILE A 322 -25.47 7.29 14.30
C ILE A 322 -25.82 8.09 15.57
N PRO A 323 -26.42 9.30 15.46
CA PRO A 323 -26.53 10.21 16.60
C PRO A 323 -27.31 9.61 17.79
N GLU A 324 -28.29 8.76 17.49
CA GLU A 324 -29.19 8.15 18.47
C GLU A 324 -28.52 7.01 19.26
N THR A 325 -27.65 6.24 18.61
CA THR A 325 -27.02 5.04 19.21
C THR A 325 -25.53 5.24 19.51
N GLN A 326 -24.94 6.34 19.03
CA GLN A 326 -23.50 6.61 19.06
C GLN A 326 -22.67 5.46 18.48
N VAL A 327 -23.26 4.69 17.56
CA VAL A 327 -22.58 3.60 16.86
C VAL A 327 -21.68 4.19 15.77
N ILE A 328 -20.48 3.64 15.66
CA ILE A 328 -19.53 3.92 14.60
C ILE A 328 -19.51 2.70 13.68
N PRO A 329 -20.17 2.75 12.51
CA PRO A 329 -20.32 1.58 11.64
C PRO A 329 -18.99 0.94 11.22
N THR A 330 -17.95 1.76 11.06
CA THR A 330 -16.59 1.27 10.79
C THR A 330 -16.10 0.33 11.90
N ILE A 331 -16.29 0.69 13.17
CA ILE A 331 -15.83 -0.11 14.30
C ILE A 331 -16.61 -1.42 14.37
N ASP A 332 -17.94 -1.36 14.22
CA ASP A 332 -18.79 -2.56 14.25
C ASP A 332 -18.40 -3.55 13.15
N ARG A 333 -18.06 -3.06 11.95
CA ARG A 333 -17.59 -3.90 10.86
C ARG A 333 -16.21 -4.51 11.13
N ILE A 334 -15.28 -3.75 11.71
CA ILE A 334 -13.99 -4.28 12.14
C ILE A 334 -14.17 -5.34 13.23
N ASN A 335 -15.08 -5.13 14.18
CA ASN A 335 -15.40 -6.12 15.22
C ASN A 335 -16.03 -7.39 14.63
N ARG A 336 -16.91 -7.24 13.62
CA ARG A 336 -17.57 -8.35 12.94
C ARG A 336 -16.61 -9.22 12.12
N ASP A 337 -15.75 -8.60 11.32
CA ASP A 337 -14.98 -9.29 10.27
C ASP A 337 -13.48 -9.38 10.54
N GLY A 338 -12.96 -8.53 11.43
CA GLY A 338 -11.54 -8.34 11.70
C GLY A 338 -10.96 -9.34 12.70
N GLY A 339 -9.81 -8.97 13.25
CA GLY A 339 -9.07 -9.79 14.20
C GLY A 339 -8.16 -8.94 15.09
N PRO A 340 -7.37 -9.58 15.97
CA PRO A 340 -6.58 -8.84 16.94
C PRO A 340 -5.49 -8.01 16.27
N CYS A 341 -5.31 -6.77 16.71
CA CYS A 341 -4.22 -5.88 16.29
C CYS A 341 -3.57 -5.26 17.52
N PHE A 342 -2.31 -4.84 17.39
CA PHE A 342 -1.44 -4.60 18.55
C PHE A 342 -0.68 -3.29 18.48
N TRP A 343 -0.64 -2.50 19.53
CA TRP A 343 0.28 -1.35 19.57
C TRP A 343 1.07 -1.29 20.87
N SER A 344 2.22 -0.64 20.78
CA SER A 344 3.15 -0.51 21.88
C SER A 344 2.91 0.77 22.68
N GLU A 345 3.26 0.74 23.96
CA GLU A 345 3.27 1.90 24.85
C GLU A 345 3.96 3.12 24.25
N GLU A 346 5.19 2.93 23.74
CA GLU A 346 6.00 4.02 23.21
C GLU A 346 5.46 4.58 21.90
N SER A 347 4.65 3.79 21.20
CA SER A 347 4.09 4.18 19.91
C SER A 347 3.09 5.33 20.03
N CYS A 348 2.37 5.42 21.15
CA CYS A 348 1.30 6.39 21.37
C CYS A 348 1.31 6.98 22.79
N ARG A 349 2.42 7.62 23.18
CA ARG A 349 2.45 8.43 24.41
C ARG A 349 1.74 9.76 24.18
N VAL A 350 0.53 9.90 24.74
CA VAL A 350 -0.16 11.20 24.83
C VAL A 350 0.66 12.10 25.75
N LYS A 351 1.48 12.99 25.18
CA LYS A 351 2.13 14.04 25.97
C LYS A 351 1.13 15.14 26.29
N ASP A 352 1.19 15.65 27.52
CA ASP A 352 0.30 16.65 28.10
C ASP A 352 -0.26 17.64 27.07
N ILE A 353 -1.58 17.55 26.87
CA ILE A 353 -2.29 18.40 25.93
C ILE A 353 -2.32 19.82 26.49
N LYS A 354 -1.60 20.75 25.85
CA LYS A 354 -1.87 22.17 26.06
C LYS A 354 -3.21 22.50 25.40
N LYS A 355 -4.18 22.99 26.19
CA LYS A 355 -5.46 23.47 25.66
C LYS A 355 -5.22 24.47 24.50
N PRO A 356 -5.99 24.39 23.40
CA PRO A 356 -5.88 25.35 22.30
C PRO A 356 -6.07 26.78 22.80
N ARG A 357 -5.32 27.74 22.24
CA ARG A 357 -5.37 29.16 22.64
C ARG A 357 -6.68 29.88 22.26
N PHE A 358 -7.56 29.23 21.49
CA PHE A 358 -8.80 29.78 20.94
C PHE A 358 -9.97 28.79 21.07
N GLU A 359 -10.41 28.50 22.29
CA GLU A 359 -11.79 28.04 22.51
C GLU A 359 -12.67 29.28 22.54
N SER A 360 -13.36 29.58 21.43
CA SER A 360 -14.62 30.30 21.52
C SER A 360 -15.73 29.26 21.58
N GLU A 361 -16.71 29.47 22.46
CA GLU A 361 -17.82 28.55 22.78
C GLU A 361 -18.74 28.20 21.57
N LYS A 362 -18.44 28.67 20.36
CA LYS A 362 -19.38 28.68 19.22
C LYS A 362 -19.10 27.69 18.09
N ILE A 363 -17.98 26.96 18.06
CA ILE A 363 -17.57 26.22 16.83
C ILE A 363 -17.52 24.67 16.96
N ARG A 364 -17.70 24.07 18.14
CA ARG A 364 -17.77 22.59 18.26
C ARG A 364 -18.82 22.18 19.28
N SER A 365 -19.75 21.29 18.91
CA SER A 365 -20.78 20.82 19.84
C SER A 365 -20.14 20.04 20.99
N GLU A 366 -20.77 20.07 22.16
CA GLU A 366 -20.35 19.26 23.32
C GLU A 366 -20.28 17.76 22.97
N SER A 367 -21.15 17.28 22.07
CA SER A 367 -21.12 15.91 21.56
C SER A 367 -19.84 15.60 20.78
N TRP A 368 -19.37 16.51 19.93
CA TRP A 368 -18.11 16.35 19.20
C TRP A 368 -16.91 16.36 20.15
N ASN A 369 -16.93 17.21 21.18
CA ASN A 369 -15.90 17.20 22.22
C ASN A 369 -15.94 15.90 23.04
N LYS A 370 -17.12 15.34 23.33
CA LYS A 370 -17.28 14.03 23.97
C LYS A 370 -16.88 12.85 23.10
N ILE A 371 -16.76 12.98 21.78
CA ILE A 371 -16.32 11.93 20.86
C ILE A 371 -14.81 12.04 20.57
N MET A 372 -14.32 13.27 20.44
CA MET A 372 -12.91 13.55 20.12
C MET A 372 -12.02 13.55 21.37
N TYR A 373 -12.57 13.96 22.52
CA TYR A 373 -11.86 14.03 23.80
C TYR A 373 -12.47 13.13 24.89
N GLY A 374 -13.68 12.62 24.68
CA GLY A 374 -14.30 11.58 25.50
C GLY A 374 -14.25 10.24 24.76
N VAL A 375 -13.76 9.22 25.46
CA VAL A 375 -13.78 7.79 25.11
C VAL A 375 -13.80 7.51 23.60
N MET A 376 -12.68 7.73 22.91
CA MET A 376 -12.50 7.21 21.55
C MET A 376 -12.84 5.72 21.58
N LYS A 377 -13.91 5.32 20.89
CA LYS A 377 -14.26 3.91 20.77
C LYS A 377 -13.19 3.25 19.91
N ILE A 378 -12.59 2.19 20.44
CA ILE A 378 -11.57 1.38 19.78
C ILE A 378 -12.21 0.02 19.48
N PRO A 379 -11.90 -0.63 18.34
CA PRO A 379 -12.34 -2.00 18.10
C PRO A 379 -12.01 -2.95 19.25
N GLU A 380 -12.94 -3.83 19.58
CA GLU A 380 -12.85 -4.76 20.70
C GLU A 380 -11.74 -5.79 20.54
N SER A 381 -11.21 -5.97 19.33
CA SER A 381 -10.10 -6.88 19.04
C SER A 381 -8.73 -6.24 19.25
N PHE A 382 -8.65 -4.92 19.37
CA PHE A 382 -7.38 -4.20 19.44
C PHE A 382 -6.80 -4.30 20.85
N ARG A 383 -5.49 -4.53 20.96
CA ARG A 383 -4.80 -4.83 22.21
C ARG A 383 -3.54 -4.00 22.39
N TYR A 384 -3.39 -3.50 23.60
CA TYR A 384 -2.20 -2.81 24.05
C TYR A 384 -1.16 -3.79 24.63
N PHE A 385 0.11 -3.53 24.37
CA PHE A 385 1.24 -4.22 24.98
C PHE A 385 2.36 -3.22 25.31
N THR A 386 3.19 -3.54 26.30
CA THR A 386 4.45 -2.82 26.51
C THR A 386 5.46 -3.19 25.42
N ASP A 387 6.42 -2.30 25.17
CA ASP A 387 7.53 -2.57 24.24
C ASP A 387 8.29 -3.87 24.60
N ASN A 388 8.44 -4.14 25.90
CA ASN A 388 9.14 -5.34 26.37
C ASN A 388 8.37 -6.62 26.07
N GLU A 389 7.05 -6.63 26.25
CA GLU A 389 6.20 -7.78 25.93
C GLU A 389 6.17 -8.05 24.43
N MET A 390 6.08 -7.01 23.60
CA MET A 390 6.08 -7.16 22.14
C MET A 390 7.40 -7.72 21.59
N LYS A 391 8.50 -7.67 22.35
CA LYS A 391 9.80 -8.25 21.99
C LYS A 391 9.99 -9.69 22.45
N GLN A 392 9.03 -10.26 23.20
CA GLN A 392 9.12 -11.64 23.70
C GLN A 392 8.61 -12.67 22.68
N GLN A 393 9.07 -13.90 22.84
CA GLN A 393 8.60 -15.04 22.06
C GLN A 393 7.08 -15.24 22.19
N SER A 394 6.51 -14.99 23.37
CA SER A 394 5.05 -15.11 23.60
C SER A 394 4.23 -14.21 22.67
N PHE A 395 4.73 -13.02 22.31
CA PHE A 395 4.07 -12.13 21.36
C PHE A 395 4.22 -12.65 19.92
N VAL A 396 5.39 -13.19 19.55
CA VAL A 396 5.59 -13.87 18.26
C VAL A 396 4.63 -15.05 18.11
N ASP A 397 4.46 -15.86 19.17
CA ASP A 397 3.55 -16.99 19.18
C ASP A 397 2.09 -16.54 19.03
N LEU A 398 1.72 -15.41 19.65
CA LEU A 398 0.41 -14.80 19.49
C LEU A 398 0.12 -14.39 18.04
N LEU A 399 1.08 -13.74 17.38
CA LEU A 399 0.98 -13.36 15.95
C LEU A 399 0.85 -14.61 15.06
N ASN A 400 1.67 -15.63 15.32
CA ASN A 400 1.66 -16.87 14.54
C ASN A 400 0.40 -17.71 14.76
N LYS A 401 -0.21 -17.70 15.95
CA LYS A 401 -1.50 -18.38 16.20
C LYS A 401 -2.62 -17.88 15.29
N TRP A 402 -2.57 -16.61 14.86
CA TRP A 402 -3.51 -16.08 13.87
C TRP A 402 -3.14 -16.50 12.44
N VAL A 403 -1.84 -16.45 12.11
CA VAL A 403 -1.29 -16.85 10.79
C VAL A 403 -1.55 -18.33 10.50
N ASP A 404 -1.37 -19.22 11.47
CA ASP A 404 -1.48 -20.68 11.33
C ASP A 404 -2.89 -21.16 10.91
N LYS A 405 -3.88 -20.28 10.97
CA LYS A 405 -5.23 -20.55 10.49
C LYS A 405 -5.40 -20.29 8.99
N LYS A 406 -4.39 -19.71 8.33
CA LYS A 406 -4.48 -19.11 6.99
C LYS A 406 -3.13 -19.15 6.25
N ASP A 407 -3.00 -20.02 5.25
CA ASP A 407 -1.72 -20.27 4.54
C ASP A 407 -1.16 -19.09 3.71
N ILE A 408 -1.91 -18.00 3.56
CA ILE A 408 -1.51 -16.84 2.73
C ILE A 408 -0.60 -15.83 3.47
N PHE A 409 -0.48 -15.94 4.80
CA PHE A 409 0.24 -14.96 5.62
C PHE A 409 1.65 -15.44 5.96
N SER A 410 2.60 -14.51 5.91
CA SER A 410 3.98 -14.77 6.35
C SER A 410 4.00 -15.00 7.85
N ARG A 411 4.76 -16.01 8.27
CA ARG A 411 5.04 -16.27 9.69
C ARG A 411 5.93 -15.19 10.26
N TRP A 412 5.90 -15.07 11.58
CA TRP A 412 6.72 -14.17 12.38
C TRP A 412 7.83 -14.89 13.10
N SER A 413 8.93 -14.19 13.30
CA SER A 413 10.07 -14.61 14.12
C SER A 413 10.54 -13.46 15.00
N LEU A 414 11.32 -13.80 16.05
CA LEU A 414 12.07 -12.81 16.80
C LEU A 414 13.09 -12.11 15.91
N ASP A 415 13.30 -10.83 16.14
CA ASP A 415 14.32 -10.02 15.46
C ASP A 415 15.71 -10.30 16.02
N LYS A 416 16.26 -11.47 15.68
CA LYS A 416 17.58 -11.92 16.13
C LYS A 416 18.72 -11.04 15.60
N GLU A 417 18.51 -10.42 14.44
CA GLU A 417 19.50 -9.58 13.77
C GLU A 417 19.40 -8.10 14.20
N GLY A 418 18.40 -7.74 15.00
CA GLY A 418 18.20 -6.37 15.47
C GLY A 418 17.76 -5.39 14.38
N VAL A 419 17.34 -5.88 13.20
CA VAL A 419 16.95 -5.04 12.05
C VAL A 419 15.67 -4.24 12.30
N ASN A 420 14.88 -4.66 13.30
CA ASN A 420 13.63 -4.05 13.73
C ASN A 420 13.64 -3.70 15.22
N LYS A 421 14.82 -3.41 15.78
CA LYS A 421 15.00 -2.99 17.19
C LYS A 421 14.44 -3.99 18.21
N GLY A 422 14.51 -5.28 17.87
CA GLY A 422 14.02 -6.39 18.70
C GLY A 422 12.54 -6.72 18.52
N PHE A 423 11.77 -5.91 17.78
CA PHE A 423 10.36 -6.21 17.52
C PHE A 423 10.21 -7.27 16.41
N PRO A 424 9.17 -8.12 16.44
CA PRO A 424 9.03 -9.25 15.53
C PRO A 424 9.16 -8.89 14.06
N VAL A 425 9.77 -9.78 13.28
CA VAL A 425 9.92 -9.63 11.82
C VAL A 425 9.30 -10.82 11.11
N PHE A 426 9.01 -10.68 9.82
CA PHE A 426 8.61 -11.84 9.02
C PHE A 426 9.75 -12.85 8.93
N CYS A 427 9.41 -14.14 8.87
CA CYS A 427 10.37 -15.16 8.46
C CYS A 427 10.76 -14.91 7.00
N ASN A 428 12.07 -14.87 6.73
CA ASN A 428 12.61 -14.79 5.37
C ASN A 428 12.37 -16.07 4.58
#